data_AF-A0A6A4S187-F1
#
_entry.id   AF-A0A6A4S187-F1
#
_cell.length_a   1.000
_cell.length_b   1.000
_cell.length_c   1.000
_cell.angle_alpha   90.00
_cell.angle_beta   90.00
_cell.angle_gamma   90.00
#
_symmetry.space_group_name_H-M   'P 1'
#
loop_
_entity.id
_entity.type
_entity.pdbx_description
1 polymer ?
#
loop_
_entity_poly.entity_id
_entity_poly.type
_entity_poly.pdbx_seq_one_letter_code
_entity_poly.pdbx_strand_id
1 'polypeptide(L)'
;MSEVISKVRKQQVNLMGLMEEIRVLRAPIYQRDQRIEWLEQGIDDLELFSRANDLIITGLDTKHRRYARATAGDHQGEDAASEELHTLEQQVVKFLTSKNSHIKNSKYQSVTLYKTKPTIVV
;
A
#
# COMPACT_ATOMS: atom_id res chain seq x y z
N MET A 1 -33.30 59.25 4.68
CA MET A 1 -32.15 58.85 5.53
C MET A 1 -32.49 57.73 6.51
N SER A 2 -33.52 57.85 7.36
CA SER A 2 -33.88 56.84 8.38
C SER A 2 -34.11 55.41 7.83
N GLU A 3 -34.80 55.28 6.70
CA GLU A 3 -35.09 53.96 6.09
C GLU A 3 -33.84 53.25 5.53
N VAL A 4 -32.89 54.03 4.99
CA VAL A 4 -31.62 53.48 4.50
C VAL A 4 -30.79 52.96 5.67
N ILE A 5 -30.76 53.72 6.77
CA ILE A 5 -30.06 53.34 8.01
C ILE A 5 -30.67 52.06 8.61
N SER A 6 -32.00 51.90 8.58
CA SER A 6 -32.65 50.69 9.08
C SER A 6 -32.36 49.44 8.23
N LYS A 7 -32.32 49.59 6.90
CA LYS A 7 -31.92 48.50 5.98
C LYS A 7 -30.46 48.10 6.17
N VAL A 8 -29.56 49.06 6.29
CA VAL A 8 -28.13 48.80 6.56
C VAL A 8 -27.95 48.08 7.91
N ARG A 9 -28.69 48.49 8.95
CA ARG A 9 -28.65 47.82 10.26
C ARG A 9 -29.12 46.37 10.19
N LYS A 10 -30.18 46.07 9.43
CA LYS A 10 -30.66 44.69 9.21
C LYS A 10 -29.61 43.84 8.49
N GLN A 11 -28.97 44.41 7.45
CA GLN A 11 -27.89 43.71 6.74
C GLN A 11 -26.69 43.43 7.65
N GLN A 12 -26.31 44.36 8.52
CA GLN A 12 -25.23 44.16 9.49
C GLN A 12 -25.53 43.04 10.48
N VAL A 13 -26.76 42.96 11.00
CA VAL A 13 -27.18 41.87 11.90
C VAL A 13 -27.13 40.52 11.19
N ASN A 14 -27.63 40.45 9.95
CA ASN A 14 -27.57 39.21 9.17
C ASN A 14 -26.12 38.78 8.88
N LEU A 15 -25.24 39.73 8.52
CA LEU A 15 -23.83 39.44 8.30
C LEU A 15 -23.14 38.92 9.57
N MET A 16 -23.43 39.52 10.73
CA MET A 16 -22.90 39.04 12.01
C MET A 16 -23.37 37.61 12.32
N GLY A 17 -24.64 37.29 12.04
CA GLY A 17 -25.17 35.92 12.20
C GLY A 17 -24.42 34.91 11.32
N LEU A 18 -24.25 35.23 10.04
CA LEU A 18 -23.53 34.37 9.09
C LEU A 18 -22.05 34.20 9.47
N MET A 19 -21.39 35.24 9.99
CA MET A 19 -20.00 35.14 10.45
C MET A 19 -19.87 34.21 11.65
N GLU A 20 -20.85 34.22 12.56
CA GLU A 20 -20.84 33.32 13.71
C GLU A 20 -21.11 31.87 13.28
N GLU A 21 -22.05 31.63 12.37
CA GLU A 21 -22.29 30.31 11.80
C GLU A 21 -21.02 29.75 11.12
N ILE A 22 -20.32 30.56 10.32
CA ILE A 22 -19.05 30.17 9.70
C ILE A 22 -18.00 29.81 10.77
N ARG A 23 -17.92 30.58 11.85
CA ARG A 23 -16.99 30.32 12.94
C ARG A 23 -17.29 28.99 13.63
N VAL A 24 -18.56 28.75 13.94
CA VAL A 24 -19.03 27.50 14.55
C VAL A 24 -18.77 26.31 13.64
N LEU A 25 -18.94 26.46 12.33
CA LEU A 25 -18.68 25.39 11.36
C LEU A 25 -17.19 25.10 11.14
N ARG A 26 -16.30 26.08 11.29
CA ARG A 26 -14.85 25.89 11.14
C ARG A 26 -14.21 25.07 12.25
N ALA A 27 -14.69 25.21 13.49
CA ALA A 27 -14.15 24.48 14.64
C ALA A 27 -14.20 22.94 14.49
N PRO A 28 -15.33 22.30 14.14
CA PRO A 28 -15.39 20.85 13.94
C PRO A 28 -14.65 20.38 12.70
N ILE A 29 -14.50 21.23 11.66
CA ILE A 29 -13.68 20.90 10.48
C ILE A 29 -12.23 20.71 10.94
N TYR A 30 -11.68 21.69 11.67
CA TYR A 30 -10.31 21.61 12.18
C TYR A 30 -10.08 20.38 13.08
N GLN A 31 -11.05 20.07 13.96
CA GLN A 31 -10.97 18.87 14.79
C GLN A 31 -11.01 17.56 13.98
N ARG A 32 -11.80 17.53 12.90
CA ARG A 32 -11.84 16.37 11.99
C ARG A 32 -10.56 16.23 11.21
N ASP A 33 -9.98 17.33 10.72
CA ASP A 33 -8.71 17.31 9.99
C ASP A 33 -7.58 16.76 10.88
N GLN A 34 -7.49 17.22 12.14
CA GLN A 34 -6.53 16.67 13.10
C GLN A 34 -6.75 15.18 13.38
N ARG A 35 -8.02 14.74 13.43
CA ARG A 35 -8.35 13.32 13.62
C ARG A 35 -7.97 12.49 12.42
N ILE A 36 -8.14 13.01 11.20
CA ILE A 36 -7.75 12.36 9.96
C ILE A 36 -6.23 12.19 9.94
N GLU A 37 -5.47 13.25 10.18
CA GLU A 37 -4.00 13.20 10.19
C GLU A 37 -3.47 12.16 11.19
N TRP A 38 -4.03 12.12 12.40
CA TRP A 38 -3.66 11.12 13.40
C TRP A 38 -3.99 9.68 12.98
N LEU A 39 -5.13 9.47 12.31
CA LEU A 39 -5.51 8.15 11.81
C LEU A 39 -4.64 7.71 10.63
N GLU A 40 -4.29 8.63 9.74
CA GLU A 40 -3.39 8.36 8.61
C GLU A 40 -2.02 7.90 9.10
N GLN A 41 -1.44 8.62 10.07
CA GLN A 41 -0.18 8.22 10.70
C GLN A 41 -0.29 6.82 11.35
N GLY A 42 -1.41 6.54 12.02
CA GLY A 42 -1.65 5.21 12.60
C GLY A 42 -1.78 4.09 11.56
N ILE A 43 -2.29 4.40 10.37
CA ILE A 43 -2.35 3.44 9.24
C ILE A 43 -0.96 3.20 8.68
N ASP A 44 -0.17 4.26 8.48
CA ASP A 44 1.21 4.16 7.97
C ASP A 44 2.09 3.32 8.90
N ASP A 45 2.00 3.55 10.22
CA ASP A 45 2.72 2.76 11.22
C ASP A 45 2.30 1.28 11.20
N LEU A 46 1.01 1.02 11.01
CA LEU A 46 0.50 -0.35 10.95
C LEU A 46 0.93 -1.06 9.65
N GLU A 47 0.93 -0.35 8.52
CA GLU A 47 1.43 -0.85 7.24
C GLU A 47 2.93 -1.17 7.35
N LEU A 48 3.70 -0.27 7.96
CA LEU A 48 5.12 -0.47 8.22
C LEU A 48 5.35 -1.69 9.11
N PHE A 49 4.60 -1.82 10.20
CA PHE A 49 4.70 -2.97 11.10
C PHE A 49 4.32 -4.28 10.41
N SER A 50 3.24 -4.27 9.62
CA SER A 50 2.79 -5.45 8.89
C SER A 50 3.82 -5.88 7.84
N ARG A 51 4.48 -4.93 7.18
CA ARG A 51 5.47 -5.19 6.12
C ARG A 51 6.91 -5.30 6.63
N ALA A 52 7.16 -5.09 7.92
CA ALA A 52 8.51 -5.09 8.49
C ALA A 52 9.27 -6.39 8.24
N ASN A 53 8.56 -7.51 8.08
CA ASN A 53 9.14 -8.83 7.80
C ASN A 53 8.98 -9.27 6.34
N ASP A 54 8.37 -8.45 5.49
CA ASP A 54 8.15 -8.79 4.09
C ASP A 54 9.43 -8.58 3.29
N LEU A 55 9.76 -9.55 2.44
CA LEU A 55 10.91 -9.48 1.54
C LEU A 55 10.41 -9.32 0.09
N ILE A 56 10.69 -8.17 -0.51
CA ILE A 56 10.38 -7.91 -1.92
C ILE A 56 11.61 -8.30 -2.75
N ILE A 57 11.43 -9.31 -3.61
CA ILE A 57 12.47 -9.77 -4.56
C ILE A 57 12.07 -9.30 -5.96
N THR A 58 12.88 -8.42 -6.55
CA THR A 58 12.69 -7.95 -7.93
C THR A 58 13.75 -8.54 -8.87
N GLY A 59 13.40 -8.71 -10.15
CA GLY A 59 14.32 -9.22 -11.17
C GLY A 59 14.63 -10.72 -11.07
N LEU A 60 13.85 -11.47 -10.30
CA LEU A 60 13.89 -12.94 -10.32
C LEU A 60 13.20 -13.44 -11.59
N ASP A 61 13.97 -14.04 -12.50
CA ASP A 61 13.41 -14.76 -13.64
C ASP A 61 12.77 -16.07 -13.13
N THR A 62 11.44 -16.11 -13.11
CA THR A 62 10.69 -17.28 -12.63
C THR A 62 10.25 -18.12 -13.81
N LYS A 63 10.90 -19.28 -13.99
CA LYS A 63 10.51 -20.28 -14.98
C LYS A 63 9.77 -21.39 -14.28
N HIS A 64 8.51 -21.18 -13.92
CA HIS A 64 7.71 -22.24 -13.31
C HIS A 64 6.86 -22.93 -14.37
N ARG A 65 6.93 -24.26 -14.47
CA ARG A 65 6.24 -25.07 -15.49
C ARG A 65 4.75 -24.72 -15.67
N ARG A 66 4.04 -24.39 -14.58
CA ARG A 66 2.61 -24.00 -14.65
C ARG A 66 2.40 -22.63 -15.29
N TYR A 67 3.26 -21.66 -15.00
CA TYR A 67 3.20 -20.34 -15.63
C TYR A 67 3.63 -20.43 -17.08
N ALA A 68 4.75 -21.10 -17.37
CA ALA A 68 5.24 -21.34 -18.73
C ALA A 68 4.18 -22.04 -19.62
N ARG A 69 3.48 -23.06 -19.10
CA ARG A 69 2.37 -23.71 -19.83
C ARG A 69 1.16 -22.81 -20.07
N ALA A 70 0.85 -21.90 -19.14
CA ALA A 70 -0.25 -20.96 -19.31
C ALA A 70 0.05 -19.91 -20.39
N THR A 71 1.32 -19.50 -20.54
CA THR A 71 1.77 -18.59 -21.61
C THR A 71 2.09 -19.30 -22.94
N ALA A 72 2.51 -20.57 -22.92
CA ALA A 72 3.01 -21.28 -24.09
C ALA A 72 1.94 -21.91 -25.00
N GLY A 73 0.65 -21.86 -24.63
CA GLY A 73 -0.48 -22.23 -25.50
C GLY A 73 -0.36 -23.60 -26.20
N ASP A 74 -0.89 -24.65 -25.59
CA ASP A 74 -1.19 -25.98 -26.16
C ASP A 74 -0.11 -26.67 -27.04
N HIS A 75 1.15 -26.24 -26.98
CA HIS A 75 2.26 -26.91 -27.65
C HIS A 75 2.79 -28.03 -26.78
N GLN A 76 2.58 -29.25 -27.27
CA GLN A 76 2.83 -30.51 -26.62
C GLN A 76 4.31 -30.72 -26.27
N GLY A 77 4.53 -31.25 -25.07
CA GLY A 77 5.35 -32.46 -24.96
C GLY A 77 6.87 -32.36 -24.95
N GLU A 78 7.49 -31.18 -24.88
CA GLU A 78 8.94 -31.13 -24.65
C GLU A 78 9.28 -31.29 -23.16
N ASP A 79 10.26 -32.14 -22.88
CA ASP A 79 10.83 -32.36 -21.56
C ASP A 79 11.19 -31.00 -20.96
N ALA A 80 10.60 -30.69 -19.80
CA ALA A 80 10.78 -29.42 -19.15
C ALA A 80 12.28 -29.21 -18.88
N ALA A 81 12.85 -28.09 -19.34
CA ALA A 81 14.24 -27.75 -19.08
C ALA A 81 14.52 -27.88 -17.58
N SER A 82 15.70 -28.34 -17.16
CA SER A 82 15.99 -28.63 -15.74
C SER A 82 15.71 -27.44 -14.80
N GLU A 83 15.72 -26.21 -15.33
CA GLU A 83 15.40 -24.98 -14.62
C GLU A 83 13.90 -24.85 -14.26
N GLU A 84 13.01 -25.43 -15.09
CA GLU A 84 11.55 -25.45 -14.91
C GLU A 84 11.06 -26.51 -13.92
N LEU A 85 11.94 -27.45 -13.55
CA LEU A 85 11.69 -28.46 -12.53
C LEU A 85 11.92 -27.93 -11.12
N HIS A 86 12.63 -26.80 -10.98
CA HIS A 86 12.86 -26.18 -9.69
C HIS A 86 11.60 -25.49 -9.19
N THR A 87 11.32 -25.67 -7.90
CA THR A 87 10.23 -24.94 -7.25
C THR A 87 10.58 -23.46 -7.16
N LEU A 88 9.57 -22.59 -7.03
CA LEU A 88 9.77 -21.14 -6.89
C LEU A 88 10.73 -20.83 -5.74
N GLU A 89 10.61 -21.54 -4.63
CA GLU A 89 11.48 -21.40 -3.46
C GLU A 89 12.94 -21.73 -3.80
N GLN A 90 13.19 -22.77 -4.61
CA GLN A 90 14.53 -23.13 -5.06
C GLN A 90 15.12 -22.07 -6.00
N GLN A 91 14.31 -21.50 -6.88
CA GLN A 91 14.72 -20.40 -7.76
C GLN A 91 15.05 -19.14 -6.96
N VAL A 92 14.25 -18.81 -5.94
CA VAL A 92 14.52 -17.72 -4.98
C VAL A 92 15.84 -17.94 -4.25
N VAL A 93 16.06 -19.15 -3.69
CA VAL A 93 17.32 -19.46 -2.99
C VAL A 93 18.51 -19.36 -3.95
N LYS A 94 18.43 -19.93 -5.15
CA LYS A 94 19.50 -19.85 -6.16
C LYS A 94 19.80 -18.41 -6.56
N PHE A 95 18.77 -17.59 -6.78
CA PHE A 95 18.92 -16.17 -7.09
C PHE A 95 19.60 -15.41 -5.96
N LEU A 96 19.12 -15.59 -4.72
CA LEU A 96 19.73 -14.99 -3.54
C LEU A 96 21.19 -15.44 -3.43
N THR A 97 21.50 -16.73 -3.52
CA THR A 97 22.89 -17.23 -3.49
C THR A 97 23.76 -16.69 -4.62
N SER A 98 23.22 -16.53 -5.84
CA SER A 98 23.96 -15.99 -7.00
C SER A 98 24.31 -14.50 -6.84
N LYS A 99 23.48 -13.75 -6.10
CA LYS A 99 23.73 -12.35 -5.75
C LYS A 99 24.51 -12.21 -4.43
N ASN A 100 24.49 -13.25 -3.58
CA ASN A 100 25.02 -13.28 -2.21
C ASN A 100 26.40 -13.92 -2.05
N SER A 101 27.39 -13.53 -2.85
CA SER A 101 28.78 -13.56 -2.36
C SER A 101 29.02 -12.55 -1.22
N HIS A 102 28.00 -11.80 -0.77
CA HIS A 102 28.06 -10.82 0.33
C HIS A 102 27.09 -11.02 1.51
N ILE A 103 26.11 -11.93 1.46
CA ILE A 103 25.25 -12.20 2.63
C ILE A 103 25.77 -13.45 3.34
N LYS A 104 26.77 -13.26 4.20
CA LYS A 104 27.31 -14.33 5.04
C LYS A 104 26.30 -14.71 6.13
N ASN A 105 25.96 -16.00 6.13
CA ASN A 105 25.38 -16.80 7.22
C ASN A 105 25.58 -16.20 8.62
N SER A 106 24.60 -15.43 9.10
CA SER A 106 24.16 -15.51 10.50
C SER A 106 22.83 -14.75 10.64
N LYS A 107 21.84 -15.38 11.26
CA LYS A 107 20.53 -14.83 11.70
C LYS A 107 19.33 -14.78 10.75
N TYR A 108 19.19 -15.66 9.76
CA TYR A 108 17.85 -15.93 9.22
C TYR A 108 17.24 -17.12 9.96
N GLN A 109 16.60 -16.83 11.10
CA GLN A 109 15.63 -17.73 11.71
C GLN A 109 14.54 -18.03 10.67
N SER A 110 14.33 -19.32 10.40
CA SER A 110 13.17 -19.91 9.70
C SER A 110 12.39 -18.96 8.78
N VAL A 111 12.62 -19.06 7.47
CA VAL A 111 11.68 -18.51 6.46
C VAL A 111 10.38 -19.31 6.55
N THR A 112 9.46 -18.87 7.40
CA THR A 112 8.10 -19.38 7.46
C THR A 112 7.32 -18.74 6.32
N LEU A 113 7.23 -19.42 5.18
CA LEU A 113 6.37 -19.02 4.08
C LEU A 113 4.91 -19.25 4.48
N TYR A 114 4.24 -18.19 4.93
CA TYR A 114 2.78 -18.23 5.03
C TYR A 114 2.23 -18.39 3.61
N LYS A 115 1.43 -19.44 3.37
CA LYS A 115 0.63 -19.56 2.14
C LYS A 115 -0.44 -18.48 2.15
N THR A 116 -0.07 -17.25 1.85
CA THR A 116 -1.03 -16.22 1.47
C THR A 116 -1.27 -16.33 -0.03
N LYS A 117 -2.53 -16.22 -0.43
CA LYS A 117 -2.90 -16.20 -1.85
C LYS A 117 -2.16 -15.01 -2.48
N PRO A 118 -1.47 -15.17 -3.62
CA PRO A 118 -0.88 -14.04 -4.31
C PRO A 118 -2.02 -13.10 -4.75
N THR A 119 -2.06 -11.91 -4.17
CA THR A 119 -2.91 -10.82 -4.65
C THR A 119 -2.15 -10.12 -5.75
N ILE A 120 -2.50 -10.42 -7.00
CA ILE A 120 -2.01 -9.68 -8.16
C ILE A 120 -2.78 -8.36 -8.16
N VAL A 121 -2.08 -7.25 -7.91
CA VAL A 121 -2.61 -5.92 -8.20
C VAL A 121 -2.32 -5.67 -9.68
N VAL A 122 -3.39 -5.63 -10.49
CA VAL A 122 -3.35 -5.31 -11.93
C VAL A 122 -3.42 -3.80 -12.11
#